data_AF-A0A7I7QMQ0-F1
#
_entry.id   AF-A0A7I7QMQ0-F1
#
_cell.length_a   1.000
_cell.length_b   1.000
_cell.length_c   1.000
_cell.angle_alpha   90.00
_cell.angle_beta   90.00
_cell.angle_gamma   90.00
#
_symmetry.space_group_name_H-M   'P 1'
#
loop_
_entity.id
_entity.type
_entity.pdbx_description
1 polymer ?
#
loop_
_entity_poly.entity_id
_entity_poly.type
_entity_poly.pdbx_seq_one_letter_code
_entity_poly.pdbx_strand_id
1 'polypeptide(L)'
;MFRWTVVANVVAAATSIAFIVAPSAGADSRRLDASIVANVYTIQKQAGCTTDIRIDPQLRLAAQWHTEDLLDNRSLDGDIGSDGSSAQSRAEAAGYRGLVAETVAINPALAISGLDLLNRWY
;
A
#
# COMPACT_ATOMS: atom_id res chain seq x y z
N MET A 1 -46.53 25.63 60.04
CA MET A 1 -46.07 24.41 59.34
C MET A 1 -45.76 24.76 57.90
N PHE A 2 -44.49 24.99 57.57
CA PHE A 2 -44.02 25.32 56.21
C PHE A 2 -43.85 24.01 55.43
N ARG A 3 -44.55 23.86 54.29
CA ARG A 3 -44.35 22.75 53.34
C ARG A 3 -43.52 23.27 52.17
N TRP A 4 -42.28 22.80 52.06
CA TRP A 4 -41.41 23.08 50.92
C TRP A 4 -41.69 22.03 49.83
N THR A 5 -42.19 22.47 48.68
CA THR A 5 -42.19 21.65 47.46
C THR A 5 -40.89 21.93 46.70
N VAL A 6 -39.97 20.97 46.71
CA VAL A 6 -38.77 21.00 45.87
C VAL A 6 -39.15 20.47 44.49
N VAL A 7 -39.05 21.32 43.47
CA VAL A 7 -39.23 20.93 42.06
C VAL A 7 -37.89 20.37 41.57
N ALA A 8 -37.82 19.06 41.33
CA ALA A 8 -36.63 18.42 40.80
C ALA A 8 -36.52 18.67 39.28
N ASN A 9 -35.60 19.53 38.87
CA ASN A 9 -35.23 19.69 37.47
C ASN A 9 -34.28 18.53 37.08
N VAL A 10 -34.79 17.57 36.32
CA VAL A 10 -33.94 16.53 35.70
C VAL A 10 -33.32 17.12 34.44
N VAL A 11 -32.06 17.55 34.54
CA VAL A 11 -31.26 17.92 33.37
C VAL A 11 -30.67 16.63 32.79
N ALA A 12 -31.20 16.17 31.67
CA ALA A 12 -30.62 15.07 30.90
C ALA A 12 -29.36 15.59 30.16
N ALA A 13 -28.18 15.23 30.66
CA ALA A 13 -26.92 15.51 29.99
C ALA A 13 -26.74 14.54 28.81
N ALA A 14 -26.88 15.04 27.58
CA ALA A 14 -26.53 14.30 26.37
C ALA A 14 -25.00 14.27 26.23
N THR A 15 -24.37 13.14 26.51
CA THR A 15 -22.95 12.90 26.27
C THR A 15 -22.71 12.58 24.80
N SER A 16 -22.27 13.57 24.04
CA SER A 16 -21.78 13.39 22.67
C SER A 16 -20.49 12.57 22.69
N ILE A 17 -20.53 11.31 22.22
CA ILE A 17 -19.34 10.50 22.01
C ILE A 17 -18.64 11.02 20.75
N ALA A 18 -17.53 11.73 20.91
CA ALA A 18 -16.65 12.09 19.81
C ALA A 18 -15.82 10.86 19.41
N PHE A 19 -16.09 10.29 18.24
CA PHE A 19 -15.21 9.29 17.64
C PHE A 19 -13.92 9.98 17.15
N ILE A 20 -12.82 9.79 17.87
CA ILE A 20 -11.49 10.17 17.39
C ILE A 20 -11.06 9.10 16.38
N VAL A 21 -11.28 9.37 15.09
CA VAL A 21 -10.66 8.57 14.03
C VAL A 21 -9.17 8.94 14.03
N ALA A 22 -8.30 8.03 14.47
CA ALA A 22 -6.87 8.23 14.40
C ALA A 22 -6.46 8.46 12.93
N PRO A 23 -5.55 9.39 12.63
CA PRO A 23 -5.06 9.59 11.27
C PRO A 23 -4.38 8.32 10.78
N SER A 24 -4.67 7.92 9.53
CA SER A 24 -3.93 6.86 8.85
C SER A 24 -2.46 7.28 8.74
N ALA A 25 -1.58 6.61 9.47
CA ALA A 25 -0.14 6.79 9.32
C ALA A 25 0.28 6.16 7.97
N GLY A 26 0.28 6.96 6.91
CA GLY A 26 0.83 6.55 5.61
C GLY A 26 2.36 6.59 5.69
N ALA A 27 3.02 5.44 5.58
CA ALA A 27 4.46 5.41 5.38
C ALA A 27 4.78 5.86 3.95
N ASP A 28 5.65 6.86 3.79
CA ASP A 28 6.17 7.25 2.47
C ASP A 28 7.33 6.32 2.06
N SER A 29 7.07 5.44 1.10
CA SER A 29 8.06 4.46 0.61
C SER A 29 8.97 4.98 -0.51
N ARG A 30 8.89 6.26 -0.91
CA ARG A 30 9.66 6.81 -2.05
C ARG A 30 11.16 6.53 -1.98
N ARG A 31 11.76 6.61 -0.79
CA ARG A 31 13.20 6.33 -0.59
C ARG A 31 13.51 4.85 -0.82
N LEU A 32 12.65 3.95 -0.32
CA LEU A 32 12.79 2.51 -0.52
C LEU A 32 12.65 2.17 -2.00
N ASP A 33 11.61 2.68 -2.67
CA ASP A 33 11.35 2.44 -4.10
C ASP A 33 12.54 2.87 -4.97
N ALA A 34 13.08 4.07 -4.70
CA ALA A 34 14.26 4.56 -5.40
C ALA A 34 15.50 3.67 -5.16
N SER A 35 15.68 3.17 -3.94
CA SER A 35 16.78 2.26 -3.62
C SER A 35 16.62 0.91 -4.31
N ILE A 36 15.39 0.38 -4.43
CA ILE A 36 15.13 -0.88 -5.13
C ILE A 36 15.48 -0.75 -6.61
N VAL A 37 15.04 0.33 -7.28
CA VAL A 37 15.37 0.57 -8.70
C VAL A 37 16.89 0.63 -8.90
N ALA A 38 17.63 1.34 -8.04
CA ALA A 38 19.09 1.44 -8.14
C ALA A 38 19.79 0.09 -7.90
N ASN A 39 19.32 -0.71 -6.96
CA ASN A 39 19.90 -2.01 -6.66
C ASN A 39 19.63 -3.03 -7.78
N VAL A 40 18.39 -3.10 -8.28
CA VAL A 40 18.04 -3.96 -9.43
C VAL A 40 18.87 -3.54 -10.65
N TYR A 41 19.01 -2.23 -10.90
CA TYR A 41 19.89 -1.71 -11.95
C TYR A 41 21.33 -2.19 -11.80
N THR A 42 21.87 -2.18 -10.57
CA THR A 42 23.23 -2.64 -10.30
C THR A 42 23.37 -4.14 -10.54
N ILE A 43 22.44 -4.95 -10.02
CA ILE A 43 22.42 -6.41 -10.17
C ILE A 43 22.38 -6.81 -11.66
N GLN A 44 21.51 -6.19 -12.46
CA GLN A 44 21.43 -6.53 -13.89
C GLN A 44 22.74 -6.22 -14.64
N LYS A 45 23.43 -5.10 -14.31
CA LYS A 45 24.69 -4.75 -14.98
C LYS A 45 25.81 -5.70 -14.56
N GLN A 46 25.83 -6.12 -13.30
CA GLN A 46 26.77 -7.15 -12.81
C GLN A 46 26.52 -8.51 -13.48
N ALA A 47 25.26 -8.83 -13.81
CA ALA A 47 24.89 -10.02 -14.57
C ALA A 47 25.17 -9.92 -16.09
N GLY A 48 25.74 -8.80 -16.57
CA GLY A 48 26.06 -8.58 -17.98
C GLY A 48 24.86 -8.13 -18.84
N CYS A 49 23.71 -7.82 -18.24
CA CYS A 49 22.58 -7.26 -18.96
C CYS A 49 22.91 -5.83 -19.44
N THR A 50 22.55 -5.52 -20.69
CA THR A 50 22.84 -4.22 -21.30
C THR A 50 21.66 -3.25 -21.26
N THR A 51 20.44 -3.73 -21.00
CA THR A 51 19.22 -2.92 -20.93
C THR A 51 19.33 -1.83 -19.86
N ASP A 52 18.75 -0.66 -20.14
CA ASP A 52 18.61 0.42 -19.16
C ASP A 52 17.23 0.41 -18.53
N ILE A 53 17.20 0.54 -17.21
CA ILE A 53 15.95 0.62 -16.45
C ILE A 53 15.54 2.08 -16.36
N ARG A 54 14.27 2.35 -16.71
CA ARG A 54 13.64 3.66 -16.54
C ARG A 54 12.38 3.49 -15.72
N ILE A 55 12.15 4.41 -14.79
CA ILE A 55 10.90 4.48 -14.06
C ILE A 55 9.84 4.99 -15.02
N ASP A 56 8.84 4.16 -15.30
CA ASP A 56 7.65 4.54 -16.06
C ASP A 56 6.51 4.88 -15.09
N PRO A 57 5.89 6.08 -15.19
CA PRO A 57 4.84 6.48 -14.26
C PRO A 57 3.57 5.62 -14.36
N GLN A 58 3.27 5.05 -15.54
CA GLN A 58 2.12 4.19 -15.75
C GLN A 58 2.35 2.82 -15.11
N LEU A 59 3.55 2.25 -15.27
CA LEU A 59 3.92 1.00 -14.61
C LEU A 59 3.98 1.15 -13.08
N ARG A 60 4.47 2.29 -12.58
CA ARG A 60 4.46 2.59 -11.14
C ARG A 60 3.04 2.68 -10.59
N LEU A 61 2.12 3.29 -11.34
CA LEU A 61 0.71 3.38 -10.94
C LEU A 61 0.05 1.99 -10.91
N ALA A 62 0.29 1.16 -11.92
CA ALA A 62 -0.22 -0.21 -11.96
C ALA A 62 0.28 -1.06 -10.78
N ALA A 63 1.58 -0.95 -10.45
CA ALA A 63 2.16 -1.62 -9.29
C ALA A 63 1.61 -1.08 -7.95
N GLN A 64 1.35 0.23 -7.86
CA GLN A 64 0.73 0.83 -6.68
C GLN A 64 -0.67 0.28 -6.44
N TRP A 65 -1.53 0.22 -7.47
CA TRP A 65 -2.87 -0.35 -7.36
C TRP A 65 -2.83 -1.80 -6.86
N HIS A 66 -1.91 -2.62 -7.38
CA HIS A 66 -1.77 -4.01 -6.90
C HIS A 66 -1.27 -4.07 -5.45
N THR A 67 -0.34 -3.19 -5.08
CA THR A 67 0.17 -3.12 -3.70
C THR A 67 -0.95 -2.74 -2.71
N GLU A 68 -1.79 -1.77 -3.07
CA GLU A 68 -2.96 -1.37 -2.28
C GLU A 68 -3.97 -2.52 -2.16
N ASP A 69 -4.24 -3.23 -3.25
CA ASP A 69 -5.12 -4.40 -3.26
C ASP A 69 -4.60 -5.54 -2.36
N LEU A 70 -3.30 -5.86 -2.42
CA LEU A 70 -2.66 -6.86 -1.56
C LEU A 70 -2.68 -6.47 -0.07
N LEU A 71 -2.61 -5.17 0.24
CA LEU A 71 -2.70 -4.68 1.62
C LEU A 71 -4.11 -4.87 2.20
N ASP A 72 -5.13 -4.64 1.38
CA ASP A 72 -6.54 -4.72 1.77
C ASP A 72 -7.05 -6.18 1.74
N ASN A 73 -6.51 -7.02 0.86
CA ASN A 73 -6.96 -8.40 0.64
C ASN A 73 -5.88 -9.42 1.01
N ARG A 74 -5.69 -9.64 2.32
CA ARG A 74 -4.63 -10.52 2.88
C ARG A 74 -4.69 -11.99 2.47
N SER A 75 -5.76 -12.45 1.82
CA SER A 75 -5.83 -13.79 1.24
C SER A 75 -5.12 -13.92 -0.10
N LEU A 76 -4.79 -12.80 -0.75
CA LEU A 76 -4.01 -12.78 -1.98
C LEU A 76 -2.53 -13.00 -1.66
N ASP A 77 -1.88 -13.86 -2.43
CA ASP A 77 -0.47 -14.23 -2.27
C ASP A 77 0.33 -14.19 -3.58
N GLY A 78 -0.19 -13.54 -4.63
CA GLY A 78 0.42 -13.54 -5.94
C GLY A 78 0.04 -12.36 -6.85
N ASP A 79 0.12 -12.60 -8.16
CA ASP A 79 0.11 -11.56 -9.20
C ASP A 79 -1.32 -11.17 -9.67
N ILE A 80 -2.32 -11.95 -9.26
CA ILE A 80 -3.72 -11.73 -9.62
C ILE A 80 -4.40 -10.87 -8.56
N GLY A 81 -5.01 -9.77 -9.00
CA GLY A 81 -5.77 -8.88 -8.11
C GLY A 81 -7.06 -9.52 -7.63
N SER A 82 -7.66 -8.96 -6.58
CA SER A 82 -8.95 -9.37 -6.03
C SER A 82 -10.08 -9.26 -7.06
N ASP A 83 -9.94 -8.37 -8.04
CA ASP A 83 -10.83 -8.16 -9.18
C ASP A 83 -10.54 -9.09 -10.37
N GLY A 84 -9.57 -9.98 -10.25
CA GLY A 84 -9.12 -10.88 -11.31
C GLY A 84 -8.17 -10.24 -12.33
N SER A 85 -7.74 -8.99 -12.10
CA SER A 85 -6.78 -8.33 -12.98
C SER A 85 -5.42 -9.05 -12.96
N SER A 86 -4.81 -9.14 -14.14
CA SER A 86 -3.39 -9.49 -14.30
C SER A 86 -2.51 -8.24 -14.33
N ALA A 87 -1.20 -8.41 -14.13
CA ALA A 87 -0.22 -7.33 -14.30
C ALA A 87 -0.36 -6.59 -15.64
N GLN A 88 -0.58 -7.34 -16.73
CA GLN A 88 -0.79 -6.78 -18.07
C GLN A 88 -2.04 -5.91 -18.12
N SER A 89 -3.18 -6.39 -17.59
CA SER A 89 -4.43 -5.63 -17.59
C SER A 89 -4.35 -4.36 -16.73
N ARG A 90 -3.64 -4.41 -15.59
CA ARG A 90 -3.41 -3.24 -14.74
C ARG A 90 -2.53 -2.21 -15.44
N ALA A 91 -1.46 -2.65 -16.10
CA ALA A 91 -0.60 -1.77 -16.88
C ALA A 91 -1.36 -1.11 -18.04
N GLU A 92 -2.21 -1.86 -18.74
CA GLU A 92 -3.06 -1.34 -19.81
C GLU A 92 -4.09 -0.33 -19.30
N ALA A 93 -4.67 -0.55 -18.13
CA ALA A 93 -5.58 0.36 -17.44
C ALA A 93 -4.88 1.64 -16.97
N ALA A 94 -3.61 1.55 -16.56
CA ALA A 94 -2.75 2.70 -16.28
C ALA A 94 -2.28 3.42 -17.58
N GLY A 95 -2.66 2.90 -18.75
CA GLY A 95 -2.36 3.47 -20.05
C GLY A 95 -1.02 3.05 -20.65
N TYR A 96 -0.29 2.13 -20.01
CA TYR A 96 0.95 1.58 -20.57
C TYR A 96 0.63 0.72 -21.81
N ARG A 97 1.50 0.81 -22.80
CA ARG A 97 1.40 0.06 -24.06
C ARG A 97 2.71 -0.68 -24.28
N GLY A 98 2.72 -1.95 -23.89
CA GLY A 98 3.88 -2.84 -23.99
C GLY A 98 3.63 -4.14 -23.26
N LEU A 99 4.59 -5.06 -23.36
CA LEU A 99 4.57 -6.29 -22.58
C LEU A 99 5.05 -6.00 -21.16
N VAL A 100 4.40 -6.63 -20.18
CA VAL A 100 4.71 -6.46 -18.76
C VAL A 100 4.91 -7.82 -18.11
N ALA A 101 5.87 -7.86 -17.20
CA ALA A 101 6.04 -8.92 -16.21
C ALA A 101 6.04 -8.30 -14.82
N GLU A 102 5.65 -9.08 -13.82
CA GLU A 102 5.53 -8.63 -12.44
C GLU A 102 6.34 -9.57 -11.53
N THR A 103 6.93 -8.98 -10.50
CA THR A 103 7.55 -9.71 -9.40
C THR A 103 7.00 -9.12 -8.10
N VAL A 104 6.30 -9.95 -7.33
CA VAL A 104 5.67 -9.55 -6.07
C VAL A 104 6.47 -10.09 -4.88
N ALA A 105 6.48 -9.33 -3.78
CA ALA A 105 6.93 -9.83 -2.49
C ALA A 105 6.05 -9.27 -1.37
N ILE A 106 5.45 -10.17 -0.59
CA ILE A 106 4.57 -9.84 0.54
C ILE A 106 5.32 -10.16 1.84
N ASN A 107 5.40 -9.19 2.75
CA ASN A 107 6.02 -9.38 4.07
C ASN A 107 4.97 -9.17 5.17
N PRO A 108 4.71 -10.18 6.03
CA PRO A 108 3.75 -10.03 7.13
C PRO A 108 4.21 -9.05 8.23
N ALA A 109 5.49 -8.64 8.24
CA ALA A 109 6.00 -7.64 9.17
C ALA A 109 5.48 -6.22 8.86
N LEU A 110 5.47 -5.34 9.88
CA LEU A 110 5.02 -3.95 9.76
C LEU A 110 5.85 -3.09 8.78
N ALA A 111 7.06 -3.54 8.44
CA ALA A 111 7.94 -2.88 7.49
C ALA A 111 8.77 -3.92 6.72
N ILE A 112 9.14 -3.58 5.50
CA ILE A 112 10.03 -4.36 4.64
C ILE A 112 11.25 -3.53 4.28
N SER A 113 12.44 -4.13 4.32
CA SER A 113 13.67 -3.46 3.88
C SER A 113 14.02 -3.82 2.44
N GLY A 114 14.86 -2.99 1.81
CA GLY A 114 15.32 -3.28 0.46
C GLY A 114 16.15 -4.56 0.35
N LEU A 115 16.89 -4.93 1.39
CA LEU A 115 17.65 -6.19 1.42
C LEU A 115 16.72 -7.40 1.50
N ASP A 116 15.62 -7.31 2.25
CA ASP A 116 14.63 -8.39 2.33
C ASP A 116 14.01 -8.67 0.97
N LEU A 117 13.71 -7.62 0.19
CA LEU A 117 13.18 -7.74 -1.17
C LEU A 117 14.19 -8.42 -2.10
N LEU A 118 15.43 -7.92 -2.13
CA LEU A 118 16.45 -8.44 -3.06
C LEU A 118 16.81 -9.90 -2.79
N ASN A 119 16.94 -10.29 -1.52
CA ASN A 119 17.23 -11.69 -1.14
C ASN A 119 16.08 -12.67 -1.48
N ARG A 120 14.88 -12.17 -1.75
CA ARG A 120 13.75 -13.00 -2.18
C ARG A 120 13.67 -13.12 -3.69
N TRP A 121 14.14 -12.11 -4.41
CA TRP A 121 14.08 -12.07 -5.87
C TRP A 121 15.31 -12.66 -6.57
N TYR A 122 16.46 -12.71 -5.89
CA TYR A 122 17.74 -13.22 -6.38
C TYR A 122 18.37 -14.19 -5.38
#